data_AF-A0A8S9JMD5-F1
#
_entry.id   AF-A0A8S9JMD5-F1
#
_cell.length_a   1.000
_cell.length_b   1.000
_cell.length_c   1.000
_cell.angle_alpha   90.00
_cell.angle_beta   90.00
_cell.angle_gamma   90.00
#
_symmetry.space_group_name_H-M   'P 1'
#
loop_
_entity.id
_entity.type
_entity.pdbx_description
1 polymer ?
#
loop_
_entity_poly.entity_id
_entity_poly.type
_entity_poly.pdbx_seq_one_letter_code
_entity_poly.pdbx_strand_id
1 'polypeptide(L)'
;QAPKKDKVPPPSSKPAKSGGGKQKKKKWSKGKQKEKVNNMVLFDQATYDKLLTEAPKFKLITPSILSDRMRINGSLARRAIRELMAKGVIRMVAAHSSQQIYTRATNT
;
A
#
# COMPACT_ATOMS: atom_id res chain seq x y z
N GLN A 1 23.84 -30.44 20.27
CA GLN A 1 25.16 -30.03 19.73
C GLN A 1 24.99 -29.89 18.21
N ALA A 2 25.16 -28.69 17.65
CA ALA A 2 25.23 -28.48 16.21
C ALA A 2 26.69 -28.60 15.74
N PRO A 3 26.92 -29.00 14.48
CA PRO A 3 27.43 -28.03 13.50
C PRO A 3 26.71 -28.18 12.13
N LYS A 4 26.14 -27.11 11.57
CA LYS A 4 26.71 -26.16 10.59
C LYS A 4 27.15 -26.79 9.25
N LYS A 5 26.52 -26.30 8.16
CA LYS A 5 27.00 -25.93 6.80
C LYS A 5 28.08 -26.84 6.18
N ASP A 6 27.93 -27.31 4.93
CA ASP A 6 28.29 -26.48 3.77
C ASP A 6 27.64 -26.95 2.46
N LYS A 7 27.03 -25.99 1.75
CA LYS A 7 26.76 -26.10 0.31
C LYS A 7 28.12 -26.06 -0.38
N VAL A 8 28.53 -27.19 -0.93
CA VAL A 8 29.75 -27.31 -1.75
C VAL A 8 29.61 -26.39 -2.97
N PRO A 9 30.46 -25.36 -3.14
CA PRO A 9 30.55 -24.61 -4.40
C PRO A 9 31.22 -25.49 -5.47
N PRO A 10 30.84 -25.38 -6.76
CA PRO A 10 31.44 -26.19 -7.81
C PRO A 10 32.95 -25.91 -7.94
N PRO A 11 33.76 -26.93 -8.25
CA PRO A 11 35.22 -26.84 -8.21
C PRO A 11 35.75 -25.86 -9.27
N SER A 12 36.62 -24.96 -8.84
CA SER A 12 37.36 -24.04 -9.68
C SER A 12 38.49 -24.78 -10.42
N SER A 13 38.27 -25.05 -11.70
CA SER A 13 39.34 -25.46 -12.62
C SER A 13 40.25 -24.27 -12.94
N LYS A 14 41.55 -24.47 -12.71
CA LYS A 14 42.70 -23.59 -13.02
C LYS A 14 42.72 -23.10 -14.51
N PRO A 15 43.43 -22.00 -14.80
CA PRO A 15 43.11 -21.11 -15.92
C PRO A 15 43.70 -21.61 -17.24
N ALA A 16 42.84 -21.86 -18.22
CA ALA A 16 43.23 -21.97 -19.62
C ALA A 16 43.12 -20.59 -20.29
N LYS A 17 44.15 -20.25 -21.07
CA LYS A 17 44.23 -19.11 -21.99
C LYS A 17 42.94 -18.94 -22.81
N SER A 18 42.61 -17.67 -23.07
CA SER A 18 41.43 -17.17 -23.81
C SER A 18 40.17 -16.99 -22.94
N GLY A 19 40.25 -15.98 -22.07
CA GLY A 19 39.15 -15.51 -21.24
C GLY A 19 38.14 -14.70 -22.04
N GLY A 20 36.92 -15.22 -22.15
CA GLY A 20 35.74 -14.51 -22.63
C GLY A 20 34.47 -15.13 -22.08
N GLY A 21 34.51 -15.56 -20.81
CA GLY A 21 33.39 -16.19 -20.13
C GLY A 21 32.14 -15.34 -20.25
N LYS A 22 31.08 -15.93 -20.82
CA LYS A 22 29.71 -15.43 -20.79
C LYS A 22 29.19 -15.56 -19.35
N GLN A 23 29.80 -14.78 -18.47
CA GLN A 23 29.44 -14.63 -17.07
C GLN A 23 28.03 -14.07 -17.05
N LYS A 24 27.06 -14.95 -16.74
CA LYS A 24 25.64 -14.71 -16.49
C LYS A 24 25.34 -13.21 -16.33
N LYS A 25 25.06 -12.55 -17.46
CA LYS A 25 24.76 -11.12 -17.50
C LYS A 25 23.50 -10.93 -16.64
N LYS A 26 23.64 -10.22 -15.52
CA LYS A 26 22.57 -9.98 -14.55
C LYS A 26 21.37 -9.44 -15.32
N LYS A 27 20.26 -10.18 -15.31
CA LYS A 27 19.03 -9.78 -16.00
C LYS A 27 18.50 -8.57 -15.25
N TRP A 28 18.77 -7.36 -15.77
CA TRP A 28 18.04 -6.16 -15.41
C TRP A 28 16.63 -6.30 -15.98
N SER A 29 15.82 -7.21 -15.42
CA SER A 29 14.40 -7.11 -15.65
C SER A 29 13.94 -5.90 -14.86
N LYS A 30 13.81 -4.76 -15.54
CA LYS A 30 12.95 -3.68 -15.11
C LYS A 30 11.55 -4.31 -15.09
N GLY A 31 11.13 -4.79 -13.93
CA GLY A 31 9.82 -5.42 -13.75
C GLY A 31 8.74 -4.48 -14.23
N LYS A 32 7.60 -5.04 -14.65
CA LYS A 32 6.43 -4.28 -15.11
C LYS A 32 6.07 -3.27 -14.00
N GLN A 33 6.39 -2.00 -14.23
CA GLN A 33 6.22 -0.96 -13.24
C GLN A 33 4.73 -0.59 -13.23
N LYS A 34 4.08 -0.80 -12.09
CA LYS A 34 2.71 -0.31 -11.90
C LYS A 34 2.70 1.19 -12.13
N GLU A 35 1.75 1.67 -12.91
CA GLU A 35 1.65 3.09 -13.24
C GLU A 35 1.57 3.94 -11.98
N LYS A 36 2.26 5.08 -12.01
CA LYS A 36 2.32 6.00 -10.89
C LYS A 36 0.94 6.64 -10.73
N VAL A 37 0.27 6.29 -9.64
CA VAL A 37 -1.01 6.91 -9.30
C VAL A 37 -0.75 8.32 -8.78
N ASN A 38 -1.45 9.30 -9.36
CA ASN A 38 -1.43 10.68 -8.90
C ASN A 38 -2.51 10.88 -7.83
N ASN A 39 -2.12 10.75 -6.56
CA ASN A 39 -3.00 11.05 -5.44
C ASN A 39 -2.96 12.54 -5.10
N MET A 40 -4.12 13.11 -4.82
CA MET A 40 -4.26 14.48 -4.33
C MET A 40 -3.75 14.59 -2.89
N VAL A 41 -3.07 15.71 -2.61
CA VAL A 41 -2.45 16.01 -1.32
C VAL A 41 -3.22 17.09 -0.55
N LEU A 42 -4.12 17.81 -1.22
CA LEU A 42 -5.02 18.81 -0.65
C LEU A 42 -6.47 18.47 -1.01
N PHE A 43 -7.41 18.91 -0.18
CA PHE A 43 -8.84 18.85 -0.49
C PHE A 43 -9.24 20.11 -1.26
N ASP A 44 -9.89 19.90 -2.39
CA ASP A 44 -10.67 20.93 -3.07
C ASP A 44 -12.13 20.85 -2.62
N GLN A 45 -12.89 21.94 -2.75
CA GLN A 45 -14.30 21.97 -2.36
C GLN A 45 -15.10 20.82 -2.98
N ALA A 46 -14.94 20.59 -4.29
CA ALA A 46 -15.61 19.51 -5.01
C ALA A 46 -15.27 18.11 -4.48
N THR A 47 -14.03 17.90 -3.99
CA THR A 47 -13.63 16.61 -3.40
C THR A 47 -14.18 16.44 -2.00
N TYR A 48 -14.32 17.53 -1.25
CA TYR A 48 -14.91 17.51 0.08
C TYR A 48 -16.41 17.16 0.05
N ASP A 49 -17.15 17.75 -0.89
CA ASP A 49 -18.57 17.49 -1.07
C ASP A 49 -18.82 16.03 -1.53
N LYS A 50 -17.95 15.51 -2.39
CA LYS A 50 -17.93 14.07 -2.74
C LYS A 50 -17.67 13.19 -1.53
N LEU A 51 -16.75 13.58 -0.64
CA LEU A 51 -16.42 12.79 0.56
C LEU A 51 -17.62 12.62 1.46
N LEU A 52 -18.37 13.71 1.68
CA LEU A 52 -19.55 13.72 2.52
C LEU A 52 -20.68 12.85 1.98
N THR A 53 -20.84 12.81 0.65
CA THR A 53 -21.92 12.05 -0.01
C THR A 53 -21.56 10.59 -0.25
N GLU A 54 -20.29 10.27 -0.52
CA GLU A 54 -19.84 8.91 -0.84
C GLU A 54 -19.44 8.10 0.40
N ALA A 55 -18.81 8.72 1.41
CA ALA A 55 -18.35 7.99 2.59
C ALA A 55 -19.45 7.18 3.31
N PRO A 56 -20.67 7.68 3.54
CA PRO A 56 -21.75 6.90 4.17
C PRO A 56 -22.32 5.79 3.29
N LYS A 57 -22.10 5.83 1.96
CA LYS A 57 -22.56 4.78 1.03
C LYS A 57 -21.73 3.52 1.16
N PHE A 58 -20.48 3.63 1.60
CA PHE A 58 -19.59 2.48 1.72
C PHE A 58 -19.93 1.61 2.93
N LYS A 59 -19.95 0.28 2.71
CA LYS A 59 -20.14 -0.69 3.79
C LYS A 59 -18.91 -0.78 4.70
N LEU A 60 -17.71 -0.70 4.12
CA LEU A 60 -16.43 -0.75 4.81
C LEU A 60 -15.69 0.56 4.57
N ILE A 61 -15.31 1.25 5.65
CA ILE A 61 -14.62 2.54 5.60
C ILE A 61 -13.26 2.36 6.28
N THR A 62 -12.19 2.47 5.47
CA THR A 62 -10.80 2.36 5.92
C THR A 62 -9.94 3.38 5.16
N PRO A 63 -8.75 3.76 5.68
CA PRO A 63 -7.88 4.70 5.00
C PRO A 63 -7.50 4.28 3.57
N SER A 64 -7.34 2.97 3.33
CA SER A 64 -7.01 2.40 2.02
C SER A 64 -8.16 2.53 1.01
N ILE A 65 -9.40 2.22 1.42
CA ILE A 65 -10.57 2.34 0.55
C ILE A 65 -10.79 3.79 0.12
N LEU A 66 -10.60 4.74 1.04
CA LEU A 66 -10.70 6.16 0.71
C LEU A 66 -9.62 6.60 -0.28
N SER A 67 -8.38 6.10 -0.12
CA SER A 67 -7.31 6.40 -1.09
C SER A 67 -7.57 5.82 -2.49
N ASP A 68 -8.17 4.62 -2.57
CA ASP A 68 -8.46 4.00 -3.86
C ASP A 68 -9.63 4.66 -4.59
N ARG A 69 -10.68 5.05 -3.85
CA ARG A 69 -11.91 5.63 -4.43
C ARG A 69 -11.77 7.10 -4.75
N MET A 70 -11.28 7.90 -3.81
CA MET A 70 -11.21 9.36 -3.95
C MET A 70 -9.86 9.85 -4.47
N ARG A 71 -8.89 8.95 -4.70
CA ARG A 71 -7.52 9.29 -5.12
C ARG A 71 -6.85 10.30 -4.18
N ILE A 72 -7.11 10.20 -2.89
CA ILE A 72 -6.50 11.04 -1.84
C ILE A 72 -5.36 10.30 -1.15
N ASN A 73 -4.40 11.06 -0.64
CA ASN A 73 -3.34 10.48 0.19
C ASN A 73 -3.85 9.90 1.51
N GLY A 74 -3.15 8.90 2.04
CA GLY A 74 -3.52 8.24 3.29
C GLY A 74 -3.54 9.17 4.51
N SER A 75 -2.73 10.23 4.51
CA SER A 75 -2.77 11.28 5.53
C SER A 75 -4.11 12.01 5.55
N LEU A 76 -4.60 12.43 4.37
CA LEU A 76 -5.91 13.06 4.21
C LEU A 76 -7.04 12.09 4.57
N ALA A 77 -6.95 10.84 4.14
CA ALA A 77 -7.96 9.84 4.47
C ALA A 77 -8.12 9.66 5.99
N ARG A 78 -7.03 9.61 6.75
CA ARG A 78 -7.07 9.55 8.22
C ARG A 78 -7.69 10.79 8.84
N ARG A 79 -7.42 11.98 8.29
CA ARG A 79 -8.00 13.24 8.78
C ARG A 79 -9.50 13.29 8.48
N ALA A 80 -9.91 12.93 7.27
CA ALA A 80 -11.30 12.89 6.85
C ALA A 80 -12.13 11.90 7.68
N ILE A 81 -11.58 10.74 8.02
CA ILE A 81 -12.24 9.79 8.93
C ILE A 81 -12.51 10.42 10.30
N ARG A 82 -11.57 11.20 10.85
CA ARG A 82 -11.78 11.88 12.14
C ARG A 82 -12.89 12.92 12.05
N GLU A 83 -12.97 13.68 10.95
CA GLU A 83 -14.06 14.63 10.72
C GLU A 83 -15.42 13.95 10.54
N LEU A 84 -15.47 12.87 9.75
CA LEU A 84 -16.70 12.09 9.56
C LEU A 84 -17.18 11.44 10.86
N MET A 85 -16.25 11.03 11.71
CA MET A 85 -16.55 10.52 13.05
C MET A 85 -17.09 11.64 13.95
N ALA A 86 -16.48 12.83 13.92
CA ALA A 86 -16.97 13.99 14.68
C ALA A 86 -18.37 14.45 14.22
N LYS A 87 -18.67 14.33 12.92
CA LYS A 87 -20.02 14.59 12.36
C LYS A 87 -21.03 13.48 12.64
N GLY A 88 -20.62 12.34 13.20
CA GLY A 88 -21.50 11.21 13.51
C GLY A 88 -21.96 10.40 12.29
N VAL A 89 -21.35 10.60 11.12
CA VAL A 89 -21.74 9.93 9.87
C VAL A 89 -21.23 8.49 9.81
N ILE A 90 -20.10 8.23 10.49
CA ILE A 90 -19.45 6.92 10.54
C ILE A 90 -19.22 6.50 11.98
N ARG A 91 -19.25 5.19 12.23
CA ARG A 91 -19.01 4.59 13.55
C ARG A 91 -17.74 3.75 13.50
N MET A 92 -16.97 3.81 14.58
CA MET A 92 -15.78 2.97 14.75
C MET A 92 -16.22 1.57 15.18
N VAL A 93 -15.69 0.54 14.52
CA VAL A 93 -15.94 -0.87 14.87
C VAL A 93 -14.77 -1.44 15.64
N ALA A 94 -13.56 -1.26 15.11
CA ALA A 94 -12.33 -1.73 15.74
C ALA A 94 -11.18 -0.76 15.46
N ALA A 95 -10.36 -0.50 16.46
CA ALA A 95 -9.15 0.30 16.36
C ALA A 95 -7.93 -0.54 16.74
N HIS A 96 -7.02 -0.71 15.80
CA HIS A 96 -5.69 -1.26 15.99
C HIS A 96 -4.65 -0.29 15.41
N SER A 97 -3.41 -0.34 15.89
CA SER A 97 -2.33 0.56 15.43
C SER A 97 -2.05 0.43 13.94
N SER A 98 -2.18 -0.79 13.39
CA SER A 98 -1.96 -1.07 11.96
C SER A 98 -3.22 -0.91 11.10
N GLN A 99 -4.42 -0.99 11.68
CA GLN A 99 -5.66 -0.98 10.92
C GLN A 99 -6.81 -0.39 11.73
N GLN A 100 -7.47 0.60 11.12
CA GLN A 100 -8.65 1.24 11.69
C GLN A 100 -9.85 0.92 10.81
N ILE A 101 -10.90 0.35 11.42
CA ILE A 101 -12.08 -0.14 10.72
C ILE A 101 -13.29 0.67 11.17
N TYR A 102 -13.96 1.27 10.19
CA TYR A 102 -15.17 2.05 10.37
C TYR A 102 -16.28 1.53 9.47
N THR A 103 -17.51 1.77 9.89
CA THR A 103 -18.72 1.49 9.10
C THR A 103 -19.60 2.73 9.07
N ARG A 104 -20.53 2.79 8.11
CA ARG A 104 -21.55 3.85 8.12
C ARG A 104 -22.36 3.82 9.42
N ALA A 105 -22.81 4.97 9.88
CA ALA A 105 -23.76 5.05 10.98
C ALA A 105 -25.13 4.57 10.48
N THR A 106 -25.68 3.55 11.13
CA THR A 106 -27.09 3.16 10.98
C THR A 106 -27.85 3.74 12.16
N ASN A 107 -28.99 4.39 11.90
CA ASN A 107 -29.94 4.79 12.93
C ASN A 107 -30.61 3.52 13.46
N THR A 108 -29.98 2.93 14.46
CA THR A 108 -30.52 1.92 15.36
C THR A 108 -30.28 2.42 16.76
#